data_AF-A0A7R9BZW9-F1
#
_entry.id   AF-A0A7R9BZW9-F1
#
_cell.length_a   1.000
_cell.length_b   1.000
_cell.length_c   1.000
_cell.angle_alpha   90.00
_cell.angle_beta   90.00
_cell.angle_gamma   90.00
#
_symmetry.space_group_name_H-M   'P 1'
#
loop_
_entity.id
_entity.type
_entity.pdbx_description
1 polymer ?
#
loop_
_entity_poly.entity_id
_entity_poly.type
_entity_poly.pdbx_seq_one_letter_code
_entity_poly.pdbx_strand_id
1 'polypeptide(L)'
;SADVLDAVGIQREPIGVTTAIGRCPERPETVIDGVPFGVSPDQAYNLEEVAILSVPTSHLFPLGFPRDFSILATLKSSSSTESTLLTIYSDAGDDQISIRLRDSTVTFYYQDRNNSFKDGLTATFPIDVTDDA
;
A
#
# COMPACT_ATOMS: atom_id res chain seq x y z
N SER A 1 1.42 -6.04 -13.80
CA SER A 1 1.51 -5.37 -12.49
C SER A 1 0.39 -4.33 -12.43
N ALA A 2 0.00 -3.92 -11.22
CA ALA A 2 -1.01 -2.89 -11.00
C ALA A 2 -0.40 -1.81 -10.10
N ASP A 3 -0.52 -0.55 -10.50
CA ASP A 3 -0.19 0.60 -9.66
C ASP A 3 -1.47 1.07 -8.96
N VAL A 4 -1.55 0.81 -7.65
CA VAL A 4 -2.73 1.15 -6.85
C VAL A 4 -2.82 2.65 -6.62
N LEU A 5 -1.69 3.36 -6.49
CA LEU A 5 -1.66 4.80 -6.25
C LEU A 5 -2.20 5.58 -7.45
N ASP A 6 -1.79 5.17 -8.65
CA ASP A 6 -2.32 5.72 -9.90
C ASP A 6 -3.82 5.44 -10.05
N ALA A 7 -4.24 4.19 -9.78
CA ALA A 7 -5.63 3.77 -9.96
C ALA A 7 -6.63 4.46 -9.02
N VAL A 8 -6.22 4.81 -7.79
CA VAL A 8 -7.04 5.62 -6.87
C VAL A 8 -6.95 7.12 -7.16
N GLY A 9 -6.14 7.53 -8.14
CA GLY A 9 -6.01 8.92 -8.56
C GLY A 9 -5.35 9.80 -7.50
N ILE A 10 -4.43 9.27 -6.69
CA ILE A 10 -3.83 9.98 -5.56
C ILE A 10 -3.14 11.29 -5.97
N GLN A 11 -2.65 11.35 -7.21
CA GLN A 11 -2.02 12.52 -7.84
C GLN A 11 -2.92 13.77 -7.87
N ARG A 12 -4.23 13.60 -7.71
CA ARG A 12 -5.20 14.71 -7.66
C ARG A 12 -5.36 15.32 -6.28
N GLU A 13 -4.62 14.82 -5.29
CA GLU A 13 -4.68 15.24 -3.89
C GLU A 13 -6.13 15.30 -3.37
N PRO A 14 -6.88 14.18 -3.40
CA PRO A 14 -8.22 14.16 -2.82
C PRO A 14 -8.18 14.49 -1.32
N ILE A 15 -9.35 14.71 -0.71
CA ILE A 15 -9.45 15.09 0.71
C ILE A 15 -8.63 14.14 1.58
N GLY A 16 -7.80 14.70 2.47
CA GLY A 16 -6.91 13.96 3.36
C GLY A 16 -5.60 13.48 2.71
N VAL A 17 -5.31 13.86 1.46
CA VAL A 17 -4.05 13.52 0.77
C VAL A 17 -3.25 14.79 0.48
N THR A 18 -1.96 14.77 0.84
CA THR A 18 -1.01 15.82 0.45
C THR A 18 0.27 15.20 -0.12
N THR A 19 0.88 15.87 -1.11
CA THR A 19 2.18 15.46 -1.64
C THR A 19 3.31 15.62 -0.61
N ALA A 20 4.29 14.72 -0.70
CA ALA A 20 5.47 14.69 0.17
C ALA A 20 6.72 14.23 -0.60
N ILE A 21 7.90 14.48 -0.02
CA ILE A 21 9.16 13.91 -0.50
C ILE A 21 9.28 12.48 0.02
N GLY A 22 9.52 11.54 -0.89
CA GLY A 22 9.68 10.13 -0.60
C GLY A 22 11.06 9.77 -0.02
N ARG A 23 11.41 8.49 -0.14
CA ARG A 23 12.60 7.91 0.49
C ARG A 23 13.90 8.57 0.02
N CYS A 24 14.02 8.92 -1.26
CA CYS A 24 15.22 9.53 -1.83
C CYS A 24 14.93 10.98 -2.25
N PRO A 25 15.38 11.99 -1.49
CA PRO A 25 15.22 13.41 -1.86
C PRO A 25 16.03 13.82 -3.10
N GLU A 26 17.13 13.10 -3.38
CA GLU A 26 18.05 13.38 -4.49
C GLU A 26 18.27 12.10 -5.31
N ARG A 27 17.22 11.58 -5.94
CA ARG A 27 17.36 10.43 -6.84
C ARG A 27 17.96 10.90 -8.17
N PRO A 28 18.99 10.23 -8.72
CA PRO A 28 19.46 10.48 -10.08
C PRO A 28 18.32 10.37 -11.08
N GLU A 29 18.06 11.44 -11.85
CA GLU A 29 17.05 11.40 -12.91
C GLU A 29 17.47 10.46 -14.03
N THR A 30 18.74 10.53 -14.40
CA THR A 30 19.35 9.68 -15.42
C THR A 30 20.77 9.29 -15.00
N VAL A 31 21.26 8.17 -15.54
CA VAL A 31 22.65 7.76 -15.36
C VAL A 31 23.26 7.61 -16.76
N ILE A 32 24.27 8.43 -17.06
CA ILE A 32 24.98 8.41 -18.35
C ILE A 32 26.40 7.94 -18.06
N ASP A 33 26.82 6.82 -18.67
CA ASP A 33 28.15 6.22 -18.47
C ASP A 33 28.52 5.96 -17.00
N GLY A 34 27.51 5.62 -16.17
CA GLY A 34 27.69 5.40 -14.74
C GLY A 34 27.72 6.68 -13.90
N VAL A 35 27.57 7.86 -14.53
CA VAL A 35 27.52 9.16 -13.87
C VAL A 35 26.07 9.64 -13.74
N PRO A 36 25.58 9.89 -12.51
CA PRO A 36 24.29 10.55 -12.30
C PRO A 36 24.22 11.91 -13.00
N PHE A 37 23.14 12.17 -13.74
CA PHE A 37 22.84 13.46 -14.34
C PHE A 37 21.39 13.87 -14.03
N GLY A 38 21.24 15.06 -13.43
CA GLY A 38 19.99 15.53 -12.86
C GLY A 38 19.66 14.83 -11.54
N VAL A 39 18.94 15.51 -10.65
CA VAL A 39 18.37 14.92 -9.43
C VAL A 39 16.93 15.37 -9.24
N SER A 40 16.07 14.43 -8.87
CA SER A 40 14.67 14.68 -8.53
C SER A 40 14.30 13.92 -7.26
N PRO A 41 13.46 14.47 -6.37
CA PRO A 41 12.97 13.72 -5.22
C PRO A 41 12.02 12.61 -5.65
N ASP A 42 12.04 11.50 -4.92
CA ASP A 42 10.95 10.52 -4.96
C ASP A 42 9.64 11.22 -4.58
N GLN A 43 8.57 10.92 -5.31
CA GLN A 43 7.23 11.39 -4.95
C GLN A 43 6.61 10.46 -3.91
N ALA A 44 6.07 11.02 -2.84
CA ALA A 44 5.29 10.32 -1.83
C ALA A 44 4.02 11.12 -1.48
N TYR A 45 3.19 10.55 -0.61
CA TYR A 45 1.95 11.18 -0.15
C TYR A 45 1.78 10.95 1.35
N ASN A 46 1.37 11.99 2.06
CA ASN A 46 0.85 11.86 3.40
C ASN A 46 -0.65 11.59 3.33
N LEU A 47 -1.11 10.66 4.15
CA LEU A 47 -2.51 10.29 4.28
C LEU A 47 -3.00 10.65 5.68
N GLU A 48 -4.04 11.46 5.75
CA GLU A 48 -4.78 11.74 6.98
C GLU A 48 -5.89 10.69 7.18
N GLU A 49 -6.41 10.59 8.40
CA GLU A 49 -7.48 9.63 8.75
C GLU A 49 -8.76 9.82 7.90
N VAL A 50 -9.00 11.04 7.41
CA VAL A 50 -10.17 11.37 6.57
C VAL A 50 -10.00 10.95 5.10
N ALA A 51 -8.83 10.46 4.69
CA ALA A 51 -8.56 10.09 3.31
C ALA A 51 -9.33 8.82 2.91
N ILE A 52 -10.08 8.90 1.80
CA ILE A 52 -10.77 7.75 1.21
C ILE A 52 -10.23 7.51 -0.19
N LEU A 53 -9.43 6.46 -0.34
CA LEU A 53 -8.83 6.03 -1.60
C LEU A 53 -9.30 4.63 -1.93
N SER A 54 -10.27 4.52 -2.84
CA SER A 54 -10.82 3.24 -3.26
C SER A 54 -11.06 3.19 -4.76
N VAL A 55 -10.89 2.00 -5.33
CA VAL A 55 -11.15 1.72 -6.73
C VAL A 55 -11.70 0.29 -6.86
N PRO A 56 -12.67 0.03 -7.75
CA PRO A 56 -13.13 -1.32 -8.01
C PRO A 56 -11.96 -2.23 -8.42
N THR A 57 -11.86 -3.41 -7.81
CA THR A 57 -10.79 -4.38 -8.15
C THR A 57 -10.84 -4.80 -9.63
N SER A 58 -12.00 -4.74 -10.27
CA SER A 58 -12.18 -4.97 -11.71
C SER A 58 -11.49 -3.93 -12.61
N HIS A 59 -11.25 -2.71 -12.11
CA HIS A 59 -10.46 -1.71 -12.86
C HIS A 59 -8.98 -2.10 -12.91
N LEU A 60 -8.47 -2.66 -11.82
CA LEU A 60 -7.08 -3.13 -11.72
C LEU A 60 -6.88 -4.51 -12.34
N PHE A 61 -7.87 -5.38 -12.22
CA PHE A 61 -7.82 -6.79 -12.59
C PHE A 61 -9.07 -7.19 -13.39
N PRO A 62 -9.21 -6.74 -14.66
CA PRO A 62 -10.43 -6.96 -15.45
C PRO A 62 -10.69 -8.43 -15.78
N LEU A 63 -9.67 -9.29 -15.69
CA LEU A 63 -9.77 -10.74 -15.87
C LEU A 63 -9.91 -11.51 -14.54
N GLY A 64 -10.10 -10.79 -13.44
CA GLY A 64 -10.16 -11.33 -12.09
C GLY A 64 -8.84 -11.19 -11.32
N PHE A 65 -8.96 -11.17 -9.99
CA PHE A 65 -7.81 -11.08 -9.08
C PHE A 65 -6.89 -12.32 -9.23
N PRO A 66 -5.57 -12.13 -9.33
CA PRO A 66 -4.62 -13.22 -9.57
C PRO A 66 -4.56 -14.20 -8.39
N ARG A 67 -4.36 -15.49 -8.70
CA ARG A 67 -4.10 -16.53 -7.69
C ARG A 67 -2.75 -16.30 -6.99
N ASP A 68 -1.71 -16.10 -7.79
CA ASP A 68 -0.34 -15.89 -7.33
C ASP A 68 0.03 -14.42 -7.55
N PHE A 69 0.46 -13.75 -6.48
CA PHE A 69 0.78 -12.33 -6.53
C PHE A 69 1.84 -11.94 -5.50
N SER A 70 2.40 -10.75 -5.68
CA SER A 70 3.28 -10.09 -4.73
C SER A 70 2.81 -8.67 -4.51
N ILE A 71 2.88 -8.18 -3.27
CA ILE A 71 2.58 -6.79 -2.93
C ILE A 71 3.91 -6.12 -2.57
N LEU A 72 4.17 -4.97 -3.19
CA LEU A 72 5.31 -4.12 -2.90
C LEU A 72 4.80 -2.75 -2.49
N ALA A 73 5.22 -2.28 -1.32
CA ALA A 73 4.88 -0.96 -0.81
C ALA A 73 6.09 -0.33 -0.13
N THR A 74 6.18 0.99 -0.19
CA THR A 74 7.11 1.79 0.60
C THR A 74 6.28 2.78 1.41
N LEU A 75 6.39 2.71 2.73
CA LEU A 75 5.61 3.52 3.66
C LEU A 75 6.52 4.02 4.78
N LYS A 76 6.09 5.12 5.41
CA LYS A 76 6.64 5.64 6.66
C LYS A 76 5.47 5.68 7.64
N SER A 77 5.51 4.88 8.70
CA SER A 77 4.49 4.92 9.74
C SER A 77 4.88 5.97 10.78
N SER A 78 3.99 6.94 11.03
CA SER A 78 4.18 7.96 12.07
C SER A 78 3.54 7.62 13.40
N SER A 79 2.81 6.49 13.51
CA SER A 79 2.10 6.11 14.72
C SER A 79 2.54 4.75 15.26
N SER A 80 2.54 4.63 16.58
CA SER A 80 2.60 3.39 17.34
C SER A 80 1.23 2.69 17.44
N THR A 81 0.24 3.15 16.67
CA THR A 81 -1.13 2.60 16.65
C THR A 81 -1.35 1.69 15.45
N GLU A 82 -2.34 0.80 15.57
CA GLU A 82 -2.76 -0.07 14.48
C GLU A 82 -3.21 0.74 13.26
N SER A 83 -2.64 0.44 12.09
CA SER A 83 -2.99 1.05 10.81
C SER A 83 -3.16 -0.02 9.72
N THR A 84 -3.90 0.31 8.67
CA THR A 84 -4.13 -0.58 7.54
C THR A 84 -3.45 -0.02 6.31
N LEU A 85 -2.57 -0.81 5.69
CA LEU A 85 -1.91 -0.44 4.43
C LEU A 85 -2.86 -0.62 3.24
N LEU A 86 -3.58 -1.73 3.20
CA LEU A 86 -4.44 -2.11 2.09
C LEU A 86 -5.51 -3.09 2.58
N THR A 87 -6.76 -2.88 2.17
CA THR A 87 -7.82 -3.88 2.27
C THR A 87 -8.51 -4.05 0.91
N ILE A 88 -8.80 -5.30 0.56
CA ILE A 88 -9.62 -5.69 -0.58
C ILE A 88 -10.91 -6.27 -0.04
N TYR A 89 -12.03 -5.72 -0.49
CA TYR A 89 -13.36 -6.11 -0.05
C TYR A 89 -14.06 -6.99 -1.09
N SER A 90 -14.99 -7.83 -0.62
CA SER A 90 -15.99 -8.49 -1.47
C SER A 90 -17.01 -7.47 -2.00
N ASP A 91 -17.88 -7.90 -2.91
CA ASP A 91 -19.03 -7.11 -3.36
C ASP A 91 -20.05 -6.85 -2.24
N ALA A 92 -20.09 -7.70 -1.22
CA ALA A 92 -20.87 -7.51 0.00
C ALA A 92 -20.19 -6.60 1.05
N GLY A 93 -18.93 -6.22 0.84
CA GLY A 93 -18.17 -5.34 1.75
C GLY A 93 -17.37 -6.08 2.83
N ASP A 94 -17.25 -7.40 2.76
CA ASP A 94 -16.45 -8.19 3.70
C ASP A 94 -14.96 -8.13 3.34
N ASP A 95 -14.08 -8.11 4.35
CA ASP A 95 -12.63 -8.20 4.17
C ASP A 95 -12.26 -9.52 3.48
N GLN A 96 -11.72 -9.46 2.26
CA GLN A 96 -11.17 -10.63 1.55
C GLN A 96 -9.66 -10.76 1.78
N ILE A 97 -8.95 -9.63 1.69
CA ILE A 97 -7.50 -9.53 1.95
C ILE A 97 -7.27 -8.24 2.73
N SER A 98 -6.45 -8.28 3.78
CA SER A 98 -6.02 -7.06 4.48
C SER A 98 -4.56 -7.15 4.89
N ILE A 99 -3.84 -6.02 4.80
CA ILE A 99 -2.49 -5.86 5.34
C ILE A 99 -2.55 -4.80 6.43
N ARG A 100 -2.34 -5.25 7.67
CA ARG A 100 -2.36 -4.41 8.87
C ARG A 100 -0.95 -4.26 9.44
N LEU A 101 -0.69 -3.11 10.04
CA LEU A 101 0.56 -2.72 10.67
C LEU A 101 0.29 -2.44 12.15
N ARG A 102 1.02 -3.06 13.08
CA ARG A 102 0.84 -2.87 14.53
C ARG A 102 2.11 -3.24 15.29
N ASP A 103 2.58 -2.41 16.22
CA ASP A 103 3.62 -2.74 17.22
C ASP A 103 4.79 -3.59 16.66
N SER A 104 5.42 -3.13 15.57
CA SER A 104 6.51 -3.86 14.87
C SER A 104 6.10 -5.23 14.28
N THR A 105 4.84 -5.34 13.86
CA THR A 105 4.31 -6.50 13.13
C THR A 105 3.54 -6.07 11.89
N VAL A 106 3.72 -6.85 10.81
CA VAL A 106 2.88 -6.80 9.63
C VAL A 106 2.00 -8.04 9.64
N THR A 107 0.69 -7.84 9.57
CA THR A 107 -0.29 -8.92 9.56
C THR A 107 -0.97 -8.97 8.20
N PHE A 108 -0.81 -10.09 7.51
CA PHE A 108 -1.54 -10.43 6.29
C PHE A 108 -2.74 -11.31 6.65
N TYR A 109 -3.94 -10.82 6.36
CA TYR A 109 -5.19 -11.54 6.48
C TYR A 109 -5.71 -11.93 5.10
N TYR A 110 -6.25 -13.15 4.99
CA TYR A 110 -6.90 -13.67 3.79
C TYR A 110 -8.10 -14.54 4.15
N GLN A 111 -9.24 -14.32 3.49
CA GLN A 111 -10.39 -15.20 3.56
C GLN A 111 -10.45 -16.11 2.32
N ASP A 112 -10.50 -17.42 2.57
CA ASP A 112 -10.66 -18.39 1.49
C ASP A 112 -12.07 -18.31 0.87
N ARG A 113 -12.15 -18.30 -0.46
CA ARG A 113 -13.42 -18.27 -1.21
C ARG A 113 -14.35 -19.42 -0.86
N ASN A 114 -13.82 -20.55 -0.40
CA ASN A 114 -14.62 -21.70 -0.01
C ASN A 114 -15.14 -21.60 1.43
N ASN A 115 -14.80 -20.53 2.16
CA ASN A 115 -15.13 -20.32 3.57
C ASN A 115 -14.74 -21.52 4.46
N SER A 116 -13.70 -22.25 4.06
CA SER A 116 -13.17 -23.43 4.74
C SER A 116 -12.75 -23.09 6.18
N PHE A 117 -12.30 -21.84 6.37
CA PHE A 117 -11.98 -21.24 7.66
C PHE A 117 -12.90 -20.05 7.87
N LYS A 118 -13.92 -20.22 8.72
CA LYS A 118 -14.93 -19.17 8.99
C LYS A 118 -14.33 -17.86 9.52
N ASP A 119 -13.16 -17.94 10.16
CA ASP A 119 -12.48 -16.79 10.77
C ASP A 119 -11.35 -16.23 9.88
N GLY A 120 -11.18 -16.76 8.66
CA GLY A 120 -10.07 -16.43 7.76
C GLY A 120 -8.71 -16.97 8.23
N LEU A 121 -7.67 -16.66 7.46
CA LEU A 121 -6.29 -17.06 7.71
C LEU A 121 -5.42 -15.83 7.92
N THR A 122 -4.50 -15.91 8.87
CA THR A 122 -3.59 -14.82 9.20
C THR A 122 -2.14 -15.31 9.17
N ALA A 123 -1.27 -14.53 8.54
CA ALA A 123 0.18 -14.64 8.65
C ALA A 123 0.74 -13.36 9.26
N THR A 124 1.60 -13.49 10.27
CA THR A 124 2.21 -12.35 10.97
C THR A 124 3.72 -12.38 10.78
N PHE A 125 4.27 -11.24 10.39
CA PHE A 125 5.70 -11.04 10.17
C PHE A 125 6.22 -10.06 11.23
N PRO A 126 7.19 -10.47 12.07
CA PRO A 126 7.81 -9.58 13.04
C PRO A 126 8.79 -8.66 12.31
N ILE A 127 8.30 -7.49 11.90
CA ILE A 127 9.06 -6.48 11.15
C ILE A 127 8.78 -5.16 11.81
N ASP A 128 9.84 -4.51 12.28
CA ASP A 128 9.72 -3.16 12.77
C ASP A 128 9.46 -2.19 11.62
N VAL A 129 8.29 -1.57 11.67
CA VAL A 129 7.80 -0.62 10.65
C VAL A 129 7.67 0.79 11.21
N THR A 130 7.98 0.98 12.49
CA THR A 130 8.09 2.32 13.06
C THR A 130 9.36 2.97 12.54
N ASP A 131 9.24 4.23 12.14
CA ASP A 131 10.38 5.07 11.80
C ASP A 131 10.60 6.01 12.98
N ASP A 132 11.08 5.44 14.08
CA ASP A 132 11.44 6.16 15.30
C ASP A 132 12.75 6.91 15.03
N ALA A 133 12.64 8.23 14.85
CA ALA A 133 13.78 9.14 14.66
C ALA A 133 14.51 9.45 15.97
#